data_AF-W2MHK3-F1
#
_entry.id   AF-W2MHK3-F1
#
_cell.length_a   1.000
_cell.length_b   1.000
_cell.length_c   1.000
_cell.angle_alpha   90.00
_cell.angle_beta   90.00
_cell.angle_gamma   90.00
#
_symmetry.space_group_name_H-M   'P 1'
#
loop_
_entity.id
_entity.type
_entity.pdbx_description
1 polymer ?
#
loop_
_entity_poly.entity_id
_entity_poly.type
_entity_poly.pdbx_seq_one_letter_code
_entity_poly.pdbx_strand_id
1 'polypeptide(L)'
;GVVPVRCRNDSSVSARIRDRSLNVIVKQVSLIPAFALTTETCQGLTVDRLEIGPLRHSTLRKPQRASCYIAVTRVRSMDELYLMESLALEH
;
A
#
# COMPACT_ATOMS: atom_id res chain seq x y z
N GLY A 1 3.48 -23.16 -0.98
CA GLY A 1 4.25 -22.99 -2.22
C GLY A 1 5.60 -22.40 -1.88
N VAL A 2 6.67 -22.81 -2.57
CA VAL A 2 8.01 -22.24 -2.42
C VAL A 2 8.23 -21.23 -3.55
N VAL A 3 8.53 -19.97 -3.22
CA VAL A 3 8.78 -18.92 -4.22
C VAL A 3 10.28 -18.67 -4.30
N PRO A 4 10.92 -18.83 -5.48
CA PRO A 4 12.33 -18.55 -5.64
C PRO A 4 12.58 -17.05 -5.54
N VAL A 5 13.44 -16.66 -4.60
CA VAL A 5 13.74 -15.25 -4.33
C VAL A 5 15.05 -14.86 -5.01
N ARG A 6 15.01 -13.82 -5.85
CA ARG A 6 16.25 -13.18 -6.34
C ARG A 6 16.59 -12.01 -5.43
N CYS A 7 17.75 -12.05 -4.80
CA CYS A 7 18.27 -10.92 -4.03
C CYS A 7 18.61 -9.79 -5.00
N ARG A 8 17.73 -8.78 -5.11
CA ARG A 8 18.07 -7.51 -5.73
C ARG A 8 18.50 -6.57 -4.62
N ASN A 9 19.76 -6.14 -4.67
CA ASN A 9 20.35 -5.27 -3.67
C ASN A 9 20.29 -3.79 -4.07
N ASP A 10 20.17 -2.98 -3.03
CA ASP A 10 20.54 -1.58 -2.88
C ASP A 10 19.53 -0.53 -3.38
N SER A 11 18.74 -0.01 -2.43
CA SER A 11 18.23 1.36 -2.48
C SER A 11 19.18 2.25 -1.67
N SER A 12 19.77 3.25 -2.33
CA SER A 12 20.62 4.26 -1.69
C SER A 12 19.91 5.61 -1.66
N VAL A 13 19.77 6.19 -0.48
CA VAL A 13 19.25 7.55 -0.31
C VAL A 13 20.38 8.44 0.18
N SER A 14 20.78 9.40 -0.65
CA SER A 14 21.74 10.43 -0.27
C SER A 14 21.00 11.69 0.16
N ALA A 15 21.21 12.12 1.40
CA ALA A 15 20.74 13.40 1.92
C ALA A 15 21.94 14.32 2.20
N ARG A 16 21.79 15.61 1.90
CA ARG A 16 22.80 16.63 2.24
C ARG A 16 22.27 17.48 3.40
N ILE A 17 23.01 17.52 4.49
CA ILE A 17 22.70 18.35 5.66
C ILE A 17 23.85 19.35 5.82
N ARG A 18 23.61 20.60 5.39
CA ARG A 18 24.63 21.66 5.33
C ARG A 18 25.86 21.20 4.52
N ASP A 19 27.05 21.17 5.12
CA ASP A 19 28.32 20.78 4.49
C ASP A 19 28.63 19.27 4.59
N ARG A 20 27.69 18.47 5.12
CA ARG A 20 27.88 17.02 5.28
C ARG A 20 26.90 16.25 4.39
N SER A 21 27.40 15.22 3.73
CA SER A 21 26.57 14.23 3.03
C SER A 21 26.35 13.01 3.93
N LEU A 22 25.11 12.54 3.98
CA LEU A 22 24.73 11.28 4.59
C LEU A 22 24.24 10.37 3.47
N ASN A 23 24.85 9.20 3.32
CA ASN A 23 24.38 8.18 2.40
C ASN A 23 23.86 7.00 3.22
N VAL A 24 22.57 6.70 3.10
CA VAL A 24 21.95 5.55 3.75
C VAL A 24 21.75 4.46 2.70
N ILE A 25 22.33 3.29 2.96
CA ILE A 25 22.23 2.11 2.10
C ILE A 25 21.38 1.07 2.82
N VAL A 26 20.26 0.68 2.23
CA VAL A 26 19.41 -0.38 2.77
C VAL A 26 19.69 -1.68 2.00
N LYS A 27 20.25 -2.66 2.70
CA LYS A 27 20.50 -4.01 2.18
C LYS A 27 19.39 -4.93 2.64
N GLN A 28 18.42 -5.19 1.77
CA GLN A 28 17.30 -6.05 2.06
C GLN A 28 16.90 -6.86 0.82
N VAL A 29 16.45 -8.09 1.05
CA VAL A 29 15.75 -8.87 0.04
C VAL A 29 14.49 -8.10 -0.37
N SER A 30 14.30 -7.86 -1.67
CA SER A 30 13.17 -7.10 -2.23
C SER A 30 11.85 -7.90 -2.19
N LEU A 31 11.44 -8.34 -0.99
CA LEU A 31 10.20 -9.04 -0.73
C LEU A 31 9.47 -8.40 0.44
N ILE A 32 8.15 -8.31 0.30
CA ILE A 32 7.23 -7.93 1.37
C ILE A 32 6.08 -8.95 1.40
N PRO A 33 5.52 -9.26 2.59
CA PRO A 33 4.26 -9.98 2.66
C PRO A 33 3.17 -9.21 1.90
N ALA A 34 2.47 -9.86 0.99
CA ALA A 34 1.48 -9.22 0.11
C ALA A 34 0.03 -9.66 0.42
N PHE A 35 -0.22 -10.19 1.62
CA PHE A 35 -1.57 -10.56 2.06
C PHE A 35 -2.46 -9.36 2.35
N ALA A 36 -1.85 -8.26 2.81
CA ALA A 36 -2.51 -6.99 3.04
C ALA A 36 -1.65 -5.89 2.41
N LEU A 37 -2.30 -5.03 1.63
CA LEU A 37 -1.67 -3.92 0.94
C LEU A 37 -2.30 -2.62 1.40
N THR A 38 -1.50 -1.56 1.46
CA THR A 38 -2.05 -0.22 1.60
C THR A 38 -2.65 0.23 0.28
N THR A 39 -3.58 1.18 0.34
CA THR A 39 -4.24 1.75 -0.84
C THR A 39 -3.25 2.25 -1.89
N GLU A 40 -2.14 2.84 -1.44
CA GLU A 40 -1.08 3.38 -2.29
C GLU A 40 -0.32 2.26 -2.98
N THR A 41 0.01 1.19 -2.26
CA THR A 41 0.74 0.05 -2.81
C THR A 41 -0.09 -0.81 -3.75
N CYS A 42 -1.42 -0.86 -3.58
CA CYS A 42 -2.30 -1.60 -4.48
C CYS A 42 -2.70 -0.80 -5.73
N GLN A 43 -2.34 0.48 -5.82
CA GLN A 43 -2.69 1.31 -6.97
C GLN A 43 -2.10 0.73 -8.26
N GLY A 44 -2.93 0.62 -9.29
CA GLY A 44 -2.53 0.03 -10.59
C GLY A 44 -2.64 -1.49 -10.66
N LEU A 45 -2.93 -2.17 -9.55
CA LEU A 45 -3.25 -3.59 -9.56
C LEU A 45 -4.71 -3.82 -9.98
N THR A 46 -4.97 -5.00 -10.54
CA THR A 46 -6.30 -5.58 -10.65
C THR A 46 -6.28 -6.89 -9.88
N VAL A 47 -7.19 -7.05 -8.94
CA VAL A 47 -7.26 -8.21 -8.04
C VAL A 47 -8.59 -8.93 -8.22
N ASP A 48 -8.59 -10.25 -8.08
CA ASP A 48 -9.79 -11.06 -8.28
C ASP A 48 -10.79 -10.94 -7.14
N ARG A 49 -10.31 -10.71 -5.91
CA ARG A 49 -11.12 -10.48 -4.71
C ARG A 49 -10.39 -9.53 -3.76
N LEU A 50 -11.15 -8.65 -3.11
CA LEU A 50 -10.59 -7.67 -2.17
C LEU A 50 -11.48 -7.52 -0.94
N GLU A 51 -10.84 -7.56 0.22
CA GLU A 51 -11.44 -7.14 1.49
C GLU A 51 -10.84 -5.80 1.91
N ILE A 52 -11.68 -4.78 2.04
CA ILE A 52 -11.27 -3.44 2.48
C ILE A 52 -11.53 -3.33 3.97
N GLY A 53 -10.43 -3.28 4.73
CA GLY A 53 -10.45 -2.93 6.15
C GLY A 53 -10.68 -1.44 6.40
N PRO A 54 -10.78 -1.03 7.68
CA PRO A 54 -10.97 0.37 8.06
C PRO A 54 -9.85 1.24 7.48
N LEU A 55 -10.19 2.12 6.53
CA LEU A 55 -9.23 3.01 5.91
C LEU A 55 -8.88 4.15 6.89
N ARG A 56 -7.88 3.92 7.73
CA ARG A 56 -7.41 4.90 8.73
C ARG A 56 -6.15 5.59 8.22
N HIS A 57 -6.13 6.91 8.32
CA HIS A 57 -4.91 7.69 8.09
C HIS A 57 -4.23 7.96 9.44
N SER A 58 -2.90 7.93 9.50
CA SER A 58 -2.14 8.15 10.74
C SER A 58 -2.40 9.51 11.39
N THR A 59 -2.83 10.50 10.60
CA THR A 59 -3.11 11.87 11.05
C THR A 59 -4.57 12.31 10.92
N LEU A 60 -5.44 11.55 10.25
CA LEU A 60 -6.84 11.91 10.02
C LEU A 60 -7.78 10.84 10.57
N ARG A 61 -8.80 11.27 11.31
CA ARG A 61 -9.83 10.40 11.88
C ARG A 61 -10.77 9.77 10.84
N LYS A 62 -10.65 10.16 9.55
CA LYS A 62 -11.47 9.66 8.46
C LYS A 62 -10.60 9.33 7.23
N PRO A 63 -10.95 8.28 6.47
CA PRO A 63 -10.31 8.01 5.19
C PRO A 63 -10.48 9.14 4.20
N GLN A 64 -9.43 9.43 3.43
CA GLN A 64 -9.58 10.29 2.26
C GLN A 64 -10.48 9.58 1.24
N ARG A 65 -11.52 10.28 0.75
CA ARG A 65 -12.44 9.76 -0.29
C ARG A 65 -11.68 9.17 -1.49
N ALA A 66 -10.54 9.77 -1.84
CA ALA A 66 -9.64 9.28 -2.88
C ALA A 66 -9.09 7.88 -2.59
N SER A 67 -8.67 7.60 -1.35
CA SER A 67 -8.17 6.28 -0.97
C SER A 67 -9.26 5.22 -1.08
N CYS A 68 -10.48 5.52 -0.64
CA CYS A 68 -11.60 4.60 -0.80
C CYS A 68 -11.87 4.29 -2.27
N TYR A 69 -11.90 5.32 -3.13
CA TYR A 69 -12.07 5.16 -4.57
C TYR A 69 -10.98 4.27 -5.20
N ILE A 70 -9.71 4.49 -4.82
CA ILE A 70 -8.60 3.68 -5.33
C ILE A 70 -8.79 2.20 -4.94
N ALA A 71 -9.14 1.93 -3.68
CA ALA A 71 -9.32 0.56 -3.19
C ALA A 71 -10.49 -0.16 -3.88
N VAL A 72 -11.67 0.46 -3.97
CA VAL A 72 -12.85 -0.20 -4.59
C VAL A 72 -12.68 -0.45 -6.08
N THR A 73 -11.85 0.35 -6.77
CA THR A 73 -11.59 0.19 -8.22
C THR A 73 -10.53 -0.88 -8.54
N ARG A 74 -10.05 -1.65 -7.55
CA ARG A 74 -9.08 -2.73 -7.81
C ARG A 74 -9.73 -4.04 -8.25
N VAL A 75 -11.04 -4.22 -8.02
CA VAL A 75 -11.82 -5.39 -8.44
C VAL A 75 -12.62 -5.11 -9.71
N ARG A 76 -13.10 -6.15 -10.39
CA ARG A 76 -13.87 -6.02 -11.63
C ARG A 76 -15.37 -6.01 -11.39
N SER A 77 -15.84 -6.75 -10.38
CA SER A 77 -17.25 -6.81 -9.98
C SER A 77 -17.43 -6.41 -8.51
N MET A 78 -18.62 -5.90 -8.17
CA MET A 78 -19.00 -5.63 -6.78
C MET A 78 -19.10 -6.92 -5.94
N ASP A 79 -19.39 -8.07 -6.57
CA ASP A 79 -19.45 -9.37 -5.87
C ASP A 79 -18.09 -9.84 -5.35
N GLU A 80 -17.02 -9.24 -5.87
CA GLU A 80 -15.61 -9.52 -5.52
C GLU A 80 -15.10 -8.57 -4.42
N LEU A 81 -15.92 -7.61 -3.99
CA LEU A 81 -15.58 -6.59 -3.01
C LEU A 81 -16.28 -6.85 -1.68
N TYR A 82 -15.49 -6.95 -0.61
CA TYR A 82 -15.99 -6.98 0.76
C TYR A 82 -15.55 -5.75 1.53
N LEU A 83 -16.49 -5.11 2.24
CA LEU A 83 -16.21 -3.96 3.11
C LEU A 83 -16.36 -4.40 4.56
N MET A 84 -15.30 -4.25 5.36
CA MET A 84 -15.36 -4.59 6.79
C MET A 84 -16.17 -3.56 7.60
N GLU A 85 -16.30 -2.34 7.10
CA GLU A 85 -17.08 -1.26 7.71
C GLU A 85 -18.01 -0.63 6.67
N SER A 86 -19.18 -0.18 7.11
CA SER A 86 -20.14 0.50 6.22
C SER A 86 -19.58 1.86 5.76
N LEU A 87 -19.77 2.17 4.47
CA LEU A 87 -19.44 3.48 3.92
C LEU A 87 -20.49 4.50 4.37
N ALA A 88 -20.16 5.31 5.37
CA ALA A 88 -21.00 6.43 5.75
C ALA A 88 -20.88 7.56 4.73
N LEU A 89 -22.01 8.00 4.17
CA LEU A 89 -22.11 9.30 3.51
C LEU A 89 -21.95 10.37 4.59
N GLU A 90 -20.94 11.23 4.47
CA GLU A 90 -20.73 12.32 5.41
C GLU A 90 -22.02 13.15 5.55
N HIS A 91 -22.50 13.28 6.79
CA HIS A 91 -23.45 14.32 7.19
C HIS A 91 -22.65 15.57 7.61
#